data_AF-A0A961E6T8-F1
#
_entry.id   AF-A0A961E6T8-F1
#
_cell.length_a   1.000
_cell.length_b   1.000
_cell.length_c   1.000
_cell.angle_alpha   90.00
_cell.angle_beta   90.00
_cell.angle_gamma   90.00
#
_symmetry.space_group_name_H-M   'P 1'
#
loop_
_entity.id
_entity.type
_entity.pdbx_description
1 polymer ?
#
loop_
_entity_poly.entity_id
_entity_poly.type
_entity_poly.pdbx_seq_one_letter_code
_entity_poly.pdbx_strand_id
1 'polypeptide(L)'
;MHLLTLSFGLAVRRRAGGDTGLARSICVKQLTGIAGVAAERIRRALRLPPGADGLTRTLRCHPLLNPAGYVVAEINAECLHVSHSPAHADGAWISLCGPNSVGPLQAIATAVDPRLRVQATGTADDWTAEISLADSALPESPEVQVTKLSLGATFEFRPRRSLPITPV
;
A
#
# COMPACT_ATOMS: atom_id res chain seq x y z
N MET A 1 8.65 7.94 -3.63
CA MET A 1 8.23 7.28 -2.37
C MET A 1 9.28 6.31 -1.85
N HIS A 2 9.78 5.37 -2.65
CA HIS A 2 10.76 4.36 -2.18
C HIS A 2 12.01 4.94 -1.50
N LEU A 3 12.61 6.03 -2.01
CA LEU A 3 13.75 6.67 -1.32
C LEU A 3 13.43 7.11 0.11
N LEU A 4 12.23 7.66 0.35
CA LEU A 4 11.78 8.04 1.69
C LEU A 4 11.63 6.80 2.57
N THR A 5 11.03 5.73 2.05
CA THR A 5 10.90 4.45 2.74
C THR A 5 12.25 3.84 3.11
N LEU A 6 13.19 3.82 2.17
CA LEU A 6 14.53 3.28 2.39
C LEU A 6 15.25 4.06 3.48
N SER A 7 15.18 5.40 3.43
CA SER A 7 15.76 6.26 4.46
C SER A 7 15.11 6.06 5.84
N PHE A 8 13.79 5.89 5.88
CA PHE A 8 13.06 5.53 7.10
C PHE A 8 13.52 4.18 7.65
N GLY A 9 13.61 3.14 6.80
CA GLY A 9 14.07 1.81 7.21
C GLY A 9 15.49 1.83 7.77
N LEU A 10 16.41 2.59 7.16
CA LEU A 10 17.76 2.82 7.68
C LEU A 10 17.75 3.47 9.07
N ALA A 11 16.95 4.52 9.25
CA ALA A 11 16.83 5.21 10.53
C ALA A 11 16.24 4.31 11.63
N VAL A 12 15.20 3.54 11.30
CA VAL A 12 14.57 2.58 12.23
C VAL A 12 15.55 1.50 12.64
N ARG A 13 16.28 0.89 11.70
CA ARG A 13 17.30 -0.14 12.02
C ARG A 13 18.38 0.41 12.95
N ARG A 14 18.86 1.63 12.69
CA ARG A 14 19.84 2.29 13.57
C ARG A 14 19.27 2.53 14.98
N ARG A 15 17.99 2.90 15.09
CA ARG A 15 17.33 3.15 16.37
C ARG A 15 16.99 1.88 17.15
N ALA A 16 16.72 0.77 16.45
CA ALA A 16 16.41 -0.52 17.04
C ALA A 16 17.63 -1.22 17.67
N GLY A 17 18.84 -0.64 17.58
CA GLY A 17 20.01 -1.13 18.30
C GLY A 17 20.46 -2.55 17.92
N GLY A 18 20.18 -2.98 16.68
CA GLY A 18 20.49 -4.33 16.20
C GLY A 18 19.32 -5.31 16.28
N ASP A 19 18.19 -4.94 16.90
CA ASP A 19 16.97 -5.74 16.87
C ASP A 19 16.30 -5.65 15.49
N THR A 20 16.60 -6.63 14.64
CA THR A 20 16.08 -6.73 13.28
C THR A 20 14.59 -7.06 13.25
N GLY A 21 14.08 -7.80 14.23
CA GLY A 21 12.67 -8.16 14.37
C GLY A 21 11.83 -6.94 14.71
N LEU A 22 12.27 -6.16 15.71
CA LEU A 22 11.63 -4.89 16.07
C LEU A 22 11.64 -3.92 14.88
N ALA A 23 12.79 -3.73 14.24
CA ALA A 23 12.91 -2.85 13.08
C ALA A 23 11.95 -3.25 11.95
N ARG A 24 11.90 -4.54 11.62
CA ARG A 24 10.96 -5.06 10.61
C ARG A 24 9.50 -4.82 11.03
N SER A 25 9.16 -5.08 12.28
CA SER A 25 7.78 -4.89 12.77
C SER A 25 7.31 -3.44 12.66
N ILE A 26 8.19 -2.47 12.92
CA ILE A 26 7.89 -1.03 12.78
C ILE A 26 7.69 -0.69 11.30
N CYS A 27 8.57 -1.16 10.41
CA CYS A 27 8.45 -0.93 8.98
C CYS A 27 7.17 -1.54 8.38
N VAL A 28 6.80 -2.76 8.79
CA VAL A 28 5.55 -3.39 8.34
C VAL A 28 4.34 -2.59 8.81
N LYS A 29 4.29 -2.19 10.10
CA LYS A 29 3.18 -1.36 10.62
C LYS A 29 3.05 -0.04 9.88
N GLN A 30 4.17 0.64 9.64
CA GLN A 30 4.21 1.88 8.86
C GLN A 30 3.71 1.68 7.43
N LEU A 31 4.15 0.62 6.76
CA LEU A 31 3.67 0.27 5.43
C LEU A 31 2.17 -0.03 5.43
N THR A 32 1.66 -0.84 6.35
CA THR A 32 0.23 -1.18 6.44
C THR A 32 -0.64 0.08 6.50
N GLY A 33 -0.29 1.03 7.36
CA GLY A 33 -1.02 2.30 7.47
C GLY A 33 -0.99 3.11 6.17
N ILE A 34 0.21 3.32 5.59
CA ILE A 34 0.35 4.08 4.34
C ILE A 34 -0.36 3.40 3.17
N ALA A 35 -0.30 2.07 3.09
CA ALA A 35 -0.90 1.30 2.02
C ALA A 35 -2.43 1.44 2.03
N GLY A 36 -3.08 1.30 3.19
CA GLY A 36 -4.52 1.51 3.30
C GLY A 36 -4.95 2.94 2.96
N VAL A 37 -4.25 3.96 3.51
CA VAL A 37 -4.59 5.37 3.25
C VAL A 37 -4.39 5.74 1.79
N ALA A 38 -3.28 5.31 1.18
CA ALA A 38 -3.00 5.58 -0.22
C ALA A 38 -4.06 4.94 -1.12
N ALA A 39 -4.45 3.68 -0.84
CA ALA A 39 -5.52 3.00 -1.55
C ALA A 39 -6.86 3.73 -1.45
N GLU A 40 -7.27 4.15 -0.25
CA GLU A 40 -8.50 4.93 -0.04
C GLU A 40 -8.49 6.24 -0.85
N ARG A 41 -7.36 6.96 -0.81
CA ARG A 41 -7.22 8.23 -1.55
C ARG A 41 -7.24 8.03 -3.06
N ILE A 42 -6.57 7.00 -3.57
CA ILE A 42 -6.57 6.66 -5.01
C ILE A 42 -7.99 6.30 -5.45
N ARG A 43 -8.65 5.38 -4.73
CA ARG A 43 -10.03 4.97 -5.02
C ARG A 43 -10.96 6.18 -5.04
N ARG A 44 -10.88 7.06 -4.04
CA ARG A 44 -11.70 8.26 -3.95
C ARG A 44 -11.43 9.25 -5.08
N ALA A 45 -10.16 9.54 -5.36
CA ALA A 45 -9.76 10.49 -6.39
C ALA A 45 -10.18 10.04 -7.80
N LEU A 46 -10.11 8.73 -8.06
CA LEU A 46 -10.43 8.14 -9.36
C LEU A 46 -11.88 7.61 -9.45
N ARG A 47 -12.67 7.73 -8.36
CA ARG A 47 -14.04 7.23 -8.25
C ARG A 47 -14.16 5.75 -8.64
N LEU A 48 -13.23 4.93 -8.14
CA LEU A 48 -13.19 3.50 -8.46
C LEU A 48 -14.31 2.74 -7.71
N PRO A 49 -14.92 1.72 -8.34
CA PRO A 49 -15.95 0.91 -7.69
C PRO A 49 -15.35 0.09 -6.52
N PRO A 50 -16.18 -0.47 -5.63
CA PRO A 50 -15.74 -1.56 -4.74
C PRO A 50 -15.48 -2.86 -5.54
N GLY A 51 -14.96 -3.88 -4.87
CA GLY A 51 -14.70 -5.20 -5.46
C GLY A 51 -13.41 -5.29 -6.27
N ALA A 52 -13.25 -6.43 -6.97
CA ALA A 52 -12.04 -6.82 -7.67
C ALA A 52 -11.58 -5.80 -8.73
N ASP A 53 -12.49 -5.28 -9.56
CA ASP A 53 -12.16 -4.25 -10.58
C ASP A 53 -11.58 -2.98 -9.94
N GLY A 54 -12.22 -2.51 -8.86
CA GLY A 54 -11.74 -1.39 -8.07
C GLY A 54 -10.35 -1.62 -7.50
N LEU A 55 -10.08 -2.84 -7.05
CA LEU A 55 -8.79 -3.22 -6.47
C LEU A 55 -7.70 -3.25 -7.54
N THR A 56 -7.92 -3.92 -8.67
CA THR A 56 -6.98 -3.97 -9.80
C THR A 56 -6.60 -2.57 -10.25
N ARG A 57 -7.59 -1.67 -10.41
CA ARG A 57 -7.34 -0.28 -10.83
C ARG A 57 -6.60 0.52 -9.76
N THR A 58 -6.88 0.28 -8.47
CA THR A 58 -6.18 0.92 -7.35
C THR A 58 -4.71 0.47 -7.31
N LEU A 59 -4.45 -0.83 -7.41
CA LEU A 59 -3.10 -1.42 -7.36
C LEU A 59 -2.21 -0.89 -8.49
N ARG A 60 -2.75 -0.73 -9.71
CA ARG A 60 -2.01 -0.16 -10.85
C ARG A 60 -1.46 1.24 -10.59
N CYS A 61 -2.15 2.05 -9.80
CA CYS A 61 -1.70 3.40 -9.41
C CYS A 61 -0.97 3.42 -8.06
N HIS A 62 -0.95 2.31 -7.32
CA HIS A 62 -0.50 2.30 -5.95
C HIS A 62 1.04 2.40 -5.88
N PRO A 63 1.60 3.25 -5.00
CA PRO A 63 3.05 3.43 -4.91
C PRO A 63 3.79 2.20 -4.36
N LEU A 64 3.06 1.21 -3.83
CA LEU A 64 3.63 -0.11 -3.48
C LEU A 64 4.20 -0.83 -4.72
N LEU A 65 3.54 -0.70 -5.87
CA LEU A 65 3.87 -1.42 -7.11
C LEU A 65 4.55 -0.52 -8.17
N ASN A 66 4.72 0.77 -7.86
CA ASN A 66 5.30 1.74 -8.79
C ASN A 66 6.64 2.27 -8.26
N PRO A 67 7.59 2.64 -9.13
CA PRO A 67 7.49 2.61 -10.60
C PRO A 67 7.70 1.21 -11.19
N ALA A 68 7.14 0.98 -12.38
CA ALA A 68 7.38 -0.23 -13.16
C ALA A 68 8.88 -0.42 -13.44
N GLY A 69 9.34 -1.67 -13.41
CA GLY A 69 10.75 -2.04 -13.58
C GLY A 69 11.58 -1.95 -12.30
N TYR A 70 11.16 -1.15 -11.31
CA TYR A 70 11.73 -1.20 -9.96
C TYR A 70 11.02 -2.24 -9.09
N VAL A 71 9.69 -2.31 -9.20
CA VAL A 71 8.86 -3.42 -8.71
C VAL A 71 8.35 -4.18 -9.93
N VAL A 72 8.60 -5.49 -9.98
CA VAL A 72 8.13 -6.37 -11.05
C VAL A 72 6.90 -7.10 -10.53
N ALA A 73 5.73 -6.72 -11.04
CA ALA A 73 4.45 -7.26 -10.62
C ALA A 73 3.47 -7.31 -11.78
N GLU A 74 2.67 -8.36 -11.83
CA GLU A 74 1.60 -8.57 -12.80
C GLU A 74 0.26 -8.58 -12.07
N ILE A 75 -0.70 -7.80 -12.58
CA ILE A 75 -2.01 -7.60 -11.93
C ILE A 75 -3.11 -8.08 -12.87
N ASN A 76 -3.79 -9.14 -12.44
CA ASN A 76 -5.00 -9.68 -13.04
C ASN A 76 -6.22 -9.38 -12.15
N ALA A 77 -7.42 -9.79 -12.57
CA ALA A 77 -8.66 -9.43 -11.88
C ALA A 77 -8.69 -9.91 -10.40
N GLU A 78 -8.18 -11.11 -10.14
CA GLU A 78 -8.27 -11.76 -8.81
C GLU A 78 -6.90 -12.14 -8.25
N CYS A 79 -5.83 -11.72 -8.92
CA CYS A 79 -4.49 -12.17 -8.63
C CYS A 79 -3.45 -11.06 -8.87
N LEU A 80 -2.57 -10.90 -7.90
CA LEU A 80 -1.35 -10.09 -7.99
C LEU A 80 -0.16 -11.05 -7.90
N HIS A 81 0.58 -11.21 -8.98
CA HIS A 81 1.85 -11.91 -8.95
C HIS A 81 2.99 -10.91 -8.82
N VAL A 82 3.96 -11.19 -7.95
CA VAL A 82 5.14 -10.37 -7.72
C VAL A 82 6.37 -11.25 -7.88
N SER A 83 7.26 -10.84 -8.76
CA SER A 83 8.53 -11.52 -9.00
C SER A 83 9.69 -10.76 -8.36
N HIS A 84 10.82 -11.44 -8.24
CA HIS A 84 12.05 -10.83 -7.76
C HIS A 84 12.39 -9.57 -8.58
N SER A 85 12.83 -8.51 -7.92
CA SER A 85 13.04 -7.20 -8.53
C SER A 85 14.04 -6.35 -7.74
N PRO A 86 14.60 -5.26 -8.33
CA PRO A 86 15.53 -4.38 -7.63
C PRO A 86 15.01 -3.86 -6.28
N ALA A 87 13.69 -3.63 -6.17
CA ALA A 87 13.06 -3.24 -4.92
C ALA A 87 13.25 -4.25 -3.77
N HIS A 88 13.39 -5.55 -4.06
CA HIS A 88 13.70 -6.56 -3.06
C HIS A 88 15.15 -6.45 -2.59
N ALA A 89 16.10 -6.27 -3.51
CA ALA A 89 17.52 -6.09 -3.20
C ALA A 89 17.77 -4.87 -2.30
N ASP A 90 17.03 -3.78 -2.54
CA ASP A 90 17.12 -2.56 -1.74
C ASP A 90 16.36 -2.64 -0.39
N GLY A 91 15.49 -3.64 -0.22
CA GLY A 91 14.62 -3.75 0.95
C GLY A 91 13.50 -2.70 1.00
N ALA A 92 12.98 -2.33 -0.17
CA ALA A 92 11.88 -1.39 -0.32
C ALA A 92 10.53 -2.01 0.09
N TRP A 93 9.43 -1.26 0.01
CA TRP A 93 8.14 -1.69 0.57
C TRP A 93 7.68 -3.09 0.12
N ILE A 94 7.88 -3.46 -1.14
CA ILE A 94 7.42 -4.77 -1.64
C ILE A 94 8.10 -5.95 -0.94
N SER A 95 9.34 -5.77 -0.46
CA SER A 95 10.09 -6.79 0.30
C SER A 95 9.55 -7.01 1.72
N LEU A 96 8.59 -6.17 2.14
CA LEU A 96 7.86 -6.30 3.39
C LEU A 96 6.50 -6.97 3.19
N CYS A 97 6.14 -7.33 1.96
CA CYS A 97 4.92 -8.06 1.61
C CYS A 97 5.24 -9.53 1.31
N GLY A 98 4.20 -10.35 1.20
CA GLY A 98 4.30 -11.76 0.81
C GLY A 98 3.59 -12.69 1.80
N PRO A 99 3.79 -14.02 1.69
CA PRO A 99 3.07 -15.02 2.48
C PRO A 99 3.17 -14.82 3.99
N ASN A 100 4.33 -14.33 4.46
CA ASN A 100 4.59 -14.07 5.88
C ASN A 100 4.22 -12.65 6.32
N SER A 101 3.66 -11.82 5.43
CA SER A 101 3.30 -10.42 5.73
C SER A 101 2.21 -9.90 4.80
N VAL A 102 1.01 -10.47 4.93
CA VAL A 102 -0.15 -10.13 4.09
C VAL A 102 -0.81 -8.80 4.51
N GLY A 103 -0.56 -8.33 5.73
CA GLY A 103 -1.19 -7.14 6.32
C GLY A 103 -1.25 -5.90 5.42
N PRO A 104 -0.14 -5.47 4.78
CA PRO A 104 -0.15 -4.37 3.83
C PRO A 104 -1.10 -4.56 2.64
N LEU A 105 -1.14 -5.75 2.06
CA LEU A 105 -2.01 -6.07 0.93
C LEU A 105 -3.47 -6.11 1.36
N GLN A 106 -3.75 -6.68 2.53
CA GLN A 106 -5.08 -6.69 3.11
C GLN A 106 -5.58 -5.28 3.42
N ALA A 107 -4.72 -4.37 3.90
CA ALA A 107 -5.10 -2.98 4.15
C ALA A 107 -5.51 -2.25 2.85
N ILE A 108 -4.82 -2.51 1.73
CA ILE A 108 -5.23 -2.00 0.40
C ILE A 108 -6.60 -2.57 0.01
N ALA A 109 -6.78 -3.88 0.14
CA ALA A 109 -8.03 -4.54 -0.23
C ALA A 109 -9.22 -4.01 0.58
N THR A 110 -9.09 -3.93 1.92
CA THR A 110 -10.11 -3.40 2.83
C THR A 110 -10.46 -1.94 2.53
N ALA A 111 -9.48 -1.11 2.15
CA ALA A 111 -9.71 0.29 1.76
C ALA A 111 -10.51 0.42 0.45
N VAL A 112 -10.44 -0.59 -0.42
CA VAL A 112 -11.24 -0.65 -1.65
C VAL A 112 -12.63 -1.19 -1.39
N ASP A 113 -12.70 -2.33 -0.71
CA ASP A 113 -13.92 -3.01 -0.31
C ASP A 113 -13.64 -3.86 0.94
N PRO A 114 -14.31 -3.59 2.08
CA PRO A 114 -14.10 -4.31 3.33
C PRO A 114 -14.34 -5.82 3.24
N ARG A 115 -15.05 -6.31 2.22
CA ARG A 115 -15.28 -7.74 2.04
C ARG A 115 -14.18 -8.45 1.27
N LEU A 116 -13.20 -7.75 0.70
CA LEU A 116 -12.10 -8.40 0.00
C LEU A 116 -11.08 -8.97 0.99
N ARG A 117 -10.72 -10.24 0.80
CA ARG A 117 -9.70 -10.95 1.55
C ARG A 117 -8.52 -11.28 0.64
N VAL A 118 -7.32 -11.08 1.15
CA VAL A 118 -6.07 -11.43 0.46
C VAL A 118 -5.42 -12.63 1.13
N GLN A 119 -4.97 -13.59 0.34
CA GLN A 119 -4.08 -14.67 0.76
C GLN A 119 -2.86 -14.68 -0.14
N ALA A 120 -1.66 -14.86 0.42
CA ALA A 120 -0.44 -14.91 -0.37
C ALA A 120 0.28 -16.25 -0.20
N THR A 121 0.76 -16.79 -1.30
CA THR A 121 1.51 -18.06 -1.39
C THR A 121 2.80 -17.83 -2.19
N GLY A 122 3.78 -18.73 -2.04
CA GLY A 122 5.09 -18.61 -2.69
C GLY A 122 6.24 -18.36 -1.70
N THR A 123 7.27 -17.66 -2.15
CA THR A 123 8.49 -17.34 -1.40
C THR A 123 8.45 -15.92 -0.84
N ALA A 124 9.59 -15.43 -0.32
CA ALA A 124 9.72 -14.08 0.19
C ALA A 124 9.80 -13.00 -0.90
N ASP A 125 10.22 -13.37 -2.11
CA ASP A 125 10.49 -12.44 -3.22
C ASP A 125 9.88 -12.88 -4.56
N ASP A 126 9.25 -14.05 -4.60
CA ASP A 126 8.43 -14.54 -5.71
C ASP A 126 7.15 -15.13 -5.13
N TRP A 127 6.04 -14.39 -5.23
CA TRP A 127 4.80 -14.76 -4.57
C TRP A 127 3.57 -14.29 -5.34
N THR A 128 2.46 -14.93 -5.02
CA THR A 128 1.16 -14.65 -5.61
C THR A 128 0.17 -14.34 -4.51
N ALA A 129 -0.53 -13.22 -4.64
CA ALA A 129 -1.63 -12.82 -3.78
C ALA A 129 -2.96 -13.05 -4.51
N GLU A 130 -3.76 -13.96 -3.96
CA GLU A 130 -5.12 -14.26 -4.41
C GLU A 130 -6.13 -13.42 -3.63
N ILE A 131 -7.12 -12.91 -4.35
CA ILE A 131 -8.19 -12.07 -3.80
C ILE A 131 -9.51 -12.82 -3.87
N SER A 132 -10.17 -12.93 -2.72
CA SER A 132 -11.48 -13.56 -2.59
C SER A 132 -12.46 -12.66 -1.84
N LEU A 133 -13.75 -12.93 -1.97
CA LEU A 133 -14.80 -12.23 -1.21
C LEU A 133 -15.10 -12.99 0.08
N ALA A 134 -15.08 -12.27 1.20
CA ALA A 134 -15.52 -12.76 2.50
C ALA A 134 -17.04 -12.58 2.68
N ASP A 135 -17.61 -13.43 3.56
CA ASP A 135 -19.03 -13.38 3.90
C ASP A 135 -19.42 -12.08 4.62
N SER A 136 -18.51 -11.53 5.42
CA SER A 136 -18.69 -10.31 6.19
C SER A 136 -17.54 -9.31 5.96
N ALA A 137 -17.81 -8.05 6.27
CA ALA A 137 -16.80 -7.00 6.21
C ALA A 137 -15.69 -7.27 7.24
N LEU A 138 -14.44 -7.18 6.78
CA LEU A 138 -13.25 -7.22 7.61
C LEU A 138 -13.03 -5.86 8.29
N PRO A 139 -12.53 -5.84 9.53
CA PRO A 139 -12.22 -4.59 10.21
C PRO A 139 -11.06 -3.86 9.51
N GLU A 140 -11.08 -2.53 9.57
CA GLU A 140 -9.95 -1.72 9.15
C GLU A 140 -8.75 -1.95 10.08
N SER A 141 -7.54 -1.99 9.51
CA SER A 141 -6.31 -2.17 10.29
C SER A 141 -6.09 -0.99 11.25
N PRO A 142 -5.64 -1.24 12.50
CA PRO A 142 -5.34 -0.17 13.45
C PRO A 142 -4.33 0.84 12.92
N GLU A 143 -3.34 0.39 12.15
CA GLU A 143 -2.34 1.26 11.52
C GLU A 143 -2.96 2.27 10.56
N VAL A 144 -4.04 1.88 9.86
CA VAL A 144 -4.82 2.79 9.01
C VAL A 144 -5.66 3.73 9.88
N GLN A 145 -6.37 3.20 10.88
CA GLN A 145 -7.22 4.01 11.78
C GLN A 145 -6.45 5.15 12.44
N VAL A 146 -5.23 4.89 12.93
CA VAL A 146 -4.38 5.89 13.60
C VAL A 146 -4.07 7.08 12.68
N THR A 147 -3.86 6.85 11.39
CA THR A 147 -3.57 7.95 10.44
C THR A 147 -4.76 8.89 10.23
N LYS A 148 -5.98 8.43 10.52
CA LYS A 148 -7.21 9.21 10.37
C LYS A 148 -7.52 10.09 11.58
N LEU A 149 -6.90 9.82 12.74
CA LEU A 149 -7.14 10.57 13.98
C LEU A 149 -6.77 12.06 13.87
N SER A 150 -5.71 12.39 13.14
CA SER A 150 -5.24 13.77 13.01
C SER A 150 -6.01 14.60 11.98
N LEU A 151 -6.96 14.00 11.26
CA LEU A 151 -7.64 14.56 10.08
C LEU A 151 -6.69 14.94 8.92
N GLY A 152 -5.37 14.77 9.06
CA GLY A 152 -4.39 15.08 8.01
C GLY A 152 -4.60 14.28 6.72
N ALA A 153 -5.29 13.14 6.81
CA ALA A 153 -5.62 12.28 5.67
C ALA A 153 -6.94 12.67 4.94
N THR A 154 -7.77 13.55 5.51
CA THR A 154 -9.12 13.85 4.98
C THR A 154 -9.19 15.07 4.06
N PHE A 155 -8.06 15.74 3.79
CA PHE A 155 -8.05 16.91 2.92
C PHE A 155 -8.49 16.57 1.49
N GLU A 156 -9.13 17.55 0.85
CA GLU A 156 -9.63 17.43 -0.52
C GLU A 156 -9.10 18.57 -1.38
N PHE A 157 -8.65 18.23 -2.59
CA PHE A 157 -8.38 19.23 -3.60
C PHE A 157 -9.71 19.81 -4.08
N ARG A 158 -9.89 21.12 -3.91
CA ARG A 158 -11.02 21.86 -4.49
C ARG A 158 -10.61 22.48 -5.82
N PRO A 159 -11.53 22.62 -6.78
CA PRO A 159 -11.26 23.39 -8.00
C PRO A 159 -10.70 24.77 -7.63
N ARG A 160 -9.54 25.11 -8.20
CA ARG A 160 -8.93 26.42 -7.98
C ARG A 160 -9.81 27.47 -8.64
N ARG A 161 -10.19 28.52 -7.89
CA ARG A 161 -10.72 29.75 -8.50
C ARG A 161 -9.56 30.45 -9.19
N SER A 162 -9.61 30.58 -10.50
CA SER A 162 -8.63 31.40 -11.22
C SER A 162 -8.72 32.83 -10.68
N LEU A 163 -7.59 33.34 -10.17
CA LEU A 163 -7.47 34.77 -9.89
C LEU A 163 -7.22 35.46 -11.24
N PRO A 164 -7.89 36.58 -11.53
CA PRO A 164 -7.61 37.33 -12.75
C PRO A 164 -6.14 37.72 -12.76
N ILE A 165 -5.41 37.25 -13.77
CA ILE A 165 -4.05 37.70 -14.04
C ILE A 165 -4.21 38.99 -14.84
N THR A 166 -4.08 40.13 -14.18
CA THR A 166 -3.95 41.41 -14.89
C THR A 166 -2.48 41.59 -15.21
N PRO A 167 -2.04 41.50 -16.49
CA PRO A 167 -0.67 41.87 -16.84
C PRO A 167 -0.45 43.35 -16.50
N VAL A 168 0.72 43.65 -15.92
CA VAL A 168 1.20 45.02 -15.68
C VAL A 168 2.04 45.46 -16.86
#